data_AF-A0A0F9BW85-F1
#
_entry.id   AF-A0A0F9BW85-F1
#
_cell.length_a   1.000
_cell.length_b   1.000
_cell.length_c   1.000
_cell.angle_alpha   90.00
_cell.angle_beta   90.00
_cell.angle_gamma   90.00
#
_symmetry.space_group_name_H-M   'P 1'
#
loop_
_entity.id
_entity.type
_entity.pdbx_description
1 polymer ?
#
loop_
_entity_poly.entity_id
_entity_poly.type
_entity_poly.pdbx_seq_one_letter_code
_entity_poly.pdbx_strand_id
1 'polypeptide(L)'
;SGLKKGLYSLGFAGLGSHKPLHILPGSAATWFAAFEALRSVHEIYVVGFSMSPYDTMTRFHFTSVIHGRSNAPSKVVIIDPNALRLAETSSTVFGRVLTLMALKAENVDWQRTLGA
;
A
#
# COMPACT_ATOMS: atom_id res chain seq x y z
N SER A 1 3.29 0.65 -46.58
CA SER A 1 2.13 0.63 -45.66
C SER A 1 2.33 -0.53 -44.69
N GLY A 2 2.56 -0.37 -43.39
CA GLY A 2 1.88 0.51 -42.44
C GLY A 2 1.04 -0.30 -41.45
N LEU A 3 1.51 -1.47 -40.97
CA LEU A 3 0.85 -2.22 -39.90
C LEU A 3 1.43 -1.79 -38.56
N LYS A 4 0.83 -0.76 -37.95
CA LYS A 4 0.93 -0.48 -36.51
C LYS A 4 -0.32 -1.01 -35.81
N LYS A 5 -0.12 -1.47 -34.56
CA LYS A 5 -1.07 -1.94 -33.54
C LYS A 5 -1.30 -3.46 -33.54
N GLY A 6 -1.07 -4.21 -32.47
CA GLY A 6 -0.74 -3.85 -31.10
C GLY A 6 0.41 -4.70 -30.57
N LEU A 7 1.41 -4.05 -29.99
CA LEU A 7 2.18 -4.69 -28.92
C LEU A 7 1.15 -5.01 -27.84
N TYR A 8 0.80 -6.29 -27.70
CA TYR A 8 0.22 -6.77 -26.45
C TYR A 8 1.31 -6.58 -25.39
N SER A 9 1.31 -5.43 -24.74
CA SER A 9 2.12 -5.20 -23.54
C SER A 9 1.59 -6.16 -22.50
N LEU A 10 2.33 -7.24 -22.27
CA LEU A 10 2.10 -8.24 -21.22
C LEU A 10 1.33 -7.65 -20.04
N GLY A 11 0.07 -8.05 -19.90
CA GLY A 11 -0.72 -7.82 -18.70
C GLY A 11 -0.67 -9.08 -17.85
N PHE A 12 -0.06 -9.00 -16.67
CA PHE A 12 -0.12 -10.08 -15.68
C PHE A 12 -0.71 -9.56 -14.38
N ALA A 13 -1.93 -10.01 -14.09
CA ALA A 13 -2.50 -9.99 -12.74
C ALA A 13 -1.93 -11.20 -11.98
N GLY A 14 -1.30 -10.94 -10.84
CA GLY A 14 -1.00 -11.98 -9.85
C GLY A 14 0.36 -11.84 -9.17
N LEU A 15 0.36 -11.33 -7.94
CA LEU A 15 1.55 -11.28 -7.08
C LEU A 15 1.57 -12.53 -6.19
N GLY A 16 2.45 -13.48 -6.50
CA GLY A 16 2.67 -14.71 -5.73
C GLY A 16 3.94 -14.62 -4.88
N SER A 17 4.01 -15.40 -3.80
CA SER A 17 4.88 -15.29 -2.61
C SER A 17 6.40 -15.24 -2.85
N HIS A 18 6.88 -15.45 -4.07
CA HIS A 18 8.29 -15.49 -4.45
C HIS A 18 8.55 -14.79 -5.80
N LYS A 19 7.76 -13.77 -6.17
CA LYS A 19 8.10 -12.96 -7.34
C LYS A 19 9.15 -11.94 -6.91
N PRO A 20 10.39 -11.99 -7.43
CA PRO A 20 11.39 -11.00 -7.07
C PRO A 20 11.03 -9.72 -7.84
N LEU A 21 10.13 -8.89 -7.31
CA LEU A 21 9.66 -7.69 -8.03
C LEU A 21 10.79 -6.69 -8.31
N HIS A 22 11.94 -6.87 -7.66
CA HIS A 22 13.21 -6.21 -7.94
C HIS A 22 13.94 -6.75 -9.19
N ILE A 23 13.62 -7.94 -9.70
CA ILE A 23 14.14 -8.46 -10.98
C ILE A 23 13.27 -8.05 -12.17
N LEU A 24 12.07 -7.55 -11.92
CA LEU A 24 11.21 -7.06 -12.99
C LEU A 24 11.78 -5.74 -13.52
N PRO A 25 12.07 -5.65 -14.83
CA PRO A 25 12.63 -4.44 -15.43
C PRO A 25 11.72 -3.23 -15.15
N GLY A 26 12.29 -2.20 -14.52
CA GLY A 26 11.62 -0.93 -14.26
C GLY A 26 10.79 -0.86 -12.96
N SER A 27 10.48 -1.96 -12.28
CA SER A 27 9.69 -1.90 -11.03
C SER A 27 10.53 -1.90 -9.75
N ALA A 28 11.77 -2.39 -9.82
CA ALA A 28 12.67 -2.46 -8.66
C ALA A 28 12.86 -1.11 -7.99
N ALA A 29 13.18 -0.07 -8.78
CA ALA A 29 13.40 1.27 -8.28
C ALA A 29 12.16 1.84 -7.59
N THR A 30 10.97 1.64 -8.17
CA THR A 30 9.70 2.09 -7.59
C THR A 30 9.41 1.40 -6.25
N TRP A 31 9.64 0.10 -6.16
CA TRP A 31 9.45 -0.65 -4.91
C TRP A 31 10.43 -0.25 -3.82
N PHE A 32 11.71 -0.11 -4.15
CA PHE A 32 12.71 0.35 -3.18
C PHE A 32 12.43 1.78 -2.72
N ALA A 33 12.08 2.69 -3.62
CA ALA A 33 11.71 4.06 -3.27
C ALA A 33 10.47 4.09 -2.35
N ALA A 34 9.46 3.28 -2.64
CA ALA A 34 8.26 3.17 -1.79
C ALA A 34 8.60 2.64 -0.39
N PHE A 35 9.48 1.64 -0.27
CA PHE A 35 9.90 1.14 1.03
C PHE A 35 10.76 2.13 1.81
N GLU A 36 11.70 2.83 1.15
CA GLU A 36 12.49 3.88 1.80
C GLU A 36 11.61 5.04 2.27
N ALA A 37 10.65 5.48 1.44
CA ALA A 37 9.66 6.46 1.86
C ALA A 37 8.87 5.97 3.07
N LEU A 38 8.38 4.72 3.04
CA LEU A 38 7.65 4.13 4.15
C LEU A 38 8.51 3.96 5.43
N ARG A 39 9.84 3.94 5.34
CA ARG A 39 10.75 3.92 6.51
C ARG A 39 10.95 5.30 7.14
N SER A 40 10.91 6.37 6.35
CA SER A 40 11.27 7.72 6.79
C SER A 40 10.07 8.62 7.13
N VAL A 41 8.88 8.33 6.60
CA VAL A 41 7.69 9.17 6.87
C VAL A 41 7.18 9.05 8.30
N HIS A 42 6.61 10.13 8.84
CA HIS A 42 5.97 10.14 10.15
C HIS A 42 4.47 9.81 10.08
N GLU A 43 3.81 10.17 8.99
CA GLU A 43 2.40 9.93 8.76
C GLU A 43 2.18 8.99 7.58
N ILE A 44 1.26 8.05 7.72
CA ILE A 44 0.96 7.03 6.71
C ILE A 44 -0.53 7.06 6.42
N TYR A 45 -0.86 7.14 5.13
CA TYR A 45 -2.24 7.08 4.64
C TYR A 45 -2.37 5.91 3.68
N VAL A 46 -3.24 4.95 3.99
CA VAL A 46 -3.51 3.77 3.19
C VAL A 46 -4.90 3.91 2.59
N VAL A 47 -5.01 3.94 1.27
CA VAL A 47 -6.27 4.19 0.56
C VAL A 47 -6.62 2.98 -0.31
N GLY A 48 -7.83 2.45 -0.18
CA GLY A 48 -8.30 1.31 -0.98
C GLY A 48 -7.59 0.00 -0.64
N PHE A 49 -7.36 -0.25 0.65
CA PHE A 49 -6.72 -1.47 1.13
C PHE A 49 -7.69 -2.65 1.02
N SER A 50 -7.66 -3.39 -0.08
CA SER A 50 -8.49 -4.59 -0.21
C SER A 50 -7.97 -5.74 0.67
N MET A 51 -8.86 -6.68 1.01
CA MET A 51 -8.51 -7.97 1.62
C MET A 51 -8.17 -9.04 0.57
N SER A 52 -7.73 -8.64 -0.63
CA SER A 52 -7.46 -9.63 -1.66
C SER A 52 -6.30 -10.52 -1.22
N PRO A 53 -6.21 -11.78 -1.67
CA PRO A 53 -5.05 -12.63 -1.41
C PRO A 53 -3.72 -12.00 -1.86
N TYR A 54 -3.76 -11.06 -2.82
CA TYR A 54 -2.61 -10.25 -3.24
C TYR A 54 -2.16 -9.26 -2.15
N ASP A 55 -3.07 -8.84 -1.28
CA ASP A 55 -2.80 -7.95 -0.16
C ASP A 55 -2.10 -8.68 0.99
N THR A 56 -2.18 -10.01 1.11
CA THR A 56 -1.45 -10.76 2.14
C THR A 56 0.07 -10.63 2.00
N MET A 57 0.59 -10.62 0.77
CA MET A 57 2.01 -10.37 0.55
C MET A 57 2.40 -8.93 0.83
N THR A 58 1.58 -7.99 0.35
CA THR A 58 1.76 -6.56 0.62
C THR A 58 1.76 -6.29 2.12
N ARG A 59 0.91 -6.99 2.89
CA ARG A 59 0.89 -6.99 4.35
C ARG A 59 2.22 -7.44 4.93
N PHE A 60 2.75 -8.61 4.54
CA PHE A 60 4.05 -9.07 5.05
C PHE A 60 5.19 -8.07 4.78
N HIS A 61 5.21 -7.47 3.60
CA HIS A 61 6.20 -6.44 3.27
C HIS A 61 6.03 -5.17 4.11
N PHE A 62 4.81 -4.66 4.23
CA PHE A 62 4.54 -3.50 5.09
C PHE A 62 4.83 -3.81 6.55
N THR A 63 4.43 -4.97 7.07
CA THR A 63 4.77 -5.41 8.42
C THR A 63 6.28 -5.43 8.64
N SER A 64 7.06 -5.99 7.70
CA SER A 64 8.52 -6.03 7.80
C SER A 64 9.14 -4.63 7.77
N VAL A 65 8.66 -3.75 6.88
CA VAL A 65 9.16 -2.38 6.78
C VAL A 65 8.80 -1.58 8.04
N ILE A 66 7.55 -1.65 8.50
CA ILE A 66 7.04 -0.90 9.65
C ILE A 66 7.72 -1.37 10.95
N HIS A 67 7.85 -2.68 11.17
CA HIS A 67 8.54 -3.20 12.36
C HIS A 67 10.07 -3.01 12.30
N GLY A 68 10.64 -2.83 11.10
CA GLY A 68 12.06 -2.52 10.92
C GLY A 68 12.41 -1.04 11.14
N ARG A 69 11.44 -0.18 11.45
CA ARG A 69 11.68 1.25 11.71
C ARG A 69 12.29 1.46 13.10
N SER A 70 13.22 2.40 13.19
CA SER A 70 13.73 2.88 14.49
C SER A 70 12.68 3.65 15.30
N ASN A 71 11.73 4.29 14.60
CA ASN A 71 10.65 5.08 15.20
C ASN A 71 9.29 4.68 14.64
N ALA A 72 8.31 4.50 15.52
CA ALA A 72 6.92 4.29 15.13
C ALA A 72 6.38 5.52 14.37
N PRO A 73 5.51 5.34 13.36
CA PRO A 73 4.79 6.45 12.74
C PRO A 73 3.94 7.16 13.80
N SER A 74 3.85 8.49 13.73
CA SER A 74 3.00 9.29 14.61
C SER A 74 1.52 9.15 14.27
N LYS A 75 1.20 8.73 13.04
CA LYS A 75 -0.17 8.60 12.54
C LYS A 75 -0.25 7.57 11.41
N VAL A 76 -1.23 6.68 11.50
CA VAL A 76 -1.62 5.81 10.40
C VAL A 76 -3.13 5.92 10.18
N VAL A 77 -3.55 6.22 8.95
CA VAL A 77 -4.96 6.33 8.56
C VAL A 77 -5.25 5.32 7.46
N ILE A 78 -6.28 4.50 7.64
CA ILE A 78 -6.79 3.59 6.61
C ILE A 78 -8.13 4.11 6.11
N ILE A 79 -8.20 4.37 4.82
CA ILE A 79 -9.37 4.86 4.11
C ILE A 79 -9.82 3.74 3.17
N ASP A 80 -10.88 3.05 3.56
CA ASP A 80 -11.49 1.99 2.77
C ASP A 80 -12.97 1.84 3.14
N PRO A 81 -13.89 1.58 2.19
CA PRO A 81 -15.29 1.30 2.52
C PRO A 81 -15.47 0.15 3.53
N ASN A 82 -14.51 -0.76 3.61
CA ASN A 82 -14.48 -1.90 4.51
C ASN A 82 -13.53 -1.72 5.70
N ALA A 83 -13.00 -0.52 5.97
CA ALA A 83 -11.96 -0.28 6.98
C ALA A 83 -12.22 -0.93 8.34
N LEU A 84 -13.48 -0.99 8.79
CA LEU A 84 -13.85 -1.65 10.04
C LEU A 84 -13.59 -3.17 10.03
N ARG A 85 -13.84 -3.83 8.90
CA ARG A 85 -13.53 -5.26 8.71
C ARG A 85 -12.02 -5.50 8.62
N LEU A 86 -11.25 -4.46 8.31
CA LEU A 86 -9.80 -4.49 8.20
C LEU A 86 -9.09 -4.23 9.53
N ALA A 87 -9.81 -3.84 10.60
CA ALA A 87 -9.21 -3.32 11.83
C ALA A 87 -8.14 -4.25 12.43
N GLU A 88 -8.49 -5.52 12.65
CA GLU A 88 -7.59 -6.51 13.24
C GLU A 88 -6.36 -6.74 12.35
N THR A 89 -6.60 -7.08 11.08
CA THR A 89 -5.58 -7.26 10.05
C THR A 89 -4.64 -6.06 9.95
N SER A 90 -5.18 -4.85 9.98
CA SER A 90 -4.42 -3.61 9.85
C SER A 90 -3.58 -3.33 11.08
N SER A 91 -4.10 -3.64 12.28
CA SER A 91 -3.36 -3.48 13.52
C SER A 91 -2.13 -4.39 13.59
N THR A 92 -2.18 -5.59 12.97
CA THR A 92 -1.00 -6.47 12.86
C THR A 92 0.10 -5.94 11.95
N VAL A 93 -0.23 -5.01 11.06
CA VAL A 93 0.70 -4.43 10.08
C VAL A 93 1.25 -3.09 10.56
N PHE A 94 0.36 -2.23 11.04
CA PHE A 94 0.67 -0.83 11.33
C PHE A 94 0.72 -0.50 12.83
N GLY A 95 0.45 -1.47 13.70
CA GLY A 95 0.43 -1.28 15.14
C GLY A 95 -0.86 -0.62 15.66
N ARG A 96 -0.79 -0.01 16.85
CA ARG A 96 -1.97 0.49 17.59
C ARG A 96 -2.40 1.92 17.25
N VAL A 97 -1.58 2.69 16.53
CA VAL A 97 -1.87 4.10 16.18
C VAL A 97 -2.60 4.15 14.84
N LEU A 98 -3.84 3.65 14.82
CA LEU A 98 -4.62 3.43 13.60
C LEU A 98 -5.94 4.21 13.64
N THR A 99 -6.13 5.10 12.68
CA THR A 99 -7.44 5.72 12.39
C THR A 99 -8.09 4.98 11.22
N LEU A 100 -9.33 4.55 11.39
CA LEU A 100 -10.11 3.86 10.34
C LEU A 100 -11.20 4.78 9.81
N MET A 101 -11.19 5.00 8.50
CA MET A 101 -12.17 5.79 7.77
C MET A 101 -12.94 4.87 6.83
N ALA A 102 -14.13 4.44 7.30
CA ALA A 102 -15.03 3.52 6.59
C ALA A 102 -15.82 4.22 5.47
N LEU A 103 -15.11 4.77 4.49
CA LEU A 103 -15.69 5.48 3.35
C LEU A 103 -14.84 5.30 2.10
N LYS A 104 -15.44 5.59 0.94
CA LYS A 104 -14.72 5.65 -0.34
C LYS A 104 -13.81 6.87 -0.38
N ALA A 105 -12.70 6.77 -1.10
CA ALA A 105 -11.72 7.84 -1.25
C ALA A 105 -12.32 9.15 -1.82
N GLU A 106 -13.29 9.05 -2.73
CA GLU A 106 -13.99 10.22 -3.28
C GLU A 106 -14.81 11.02 -2.24
N ASN A 107 -15.10 10.42 -1.08
CA ASN A 107 -15.91 11.04 -0.03
C ASN A 107 -15.04 11.58 1.13
N VAL A 108 -13.71 11.51 1.02
CA VAL A 108 -12.80 12.02 2.04
C VAL A 108 -12.66 13.53 1.89
N ASP A 109 -12.85 14.26 2.99
CA ASP A 109 -12.39 15.65 3.11
C ASP A 109 -10.85 15.64 3.26
N TRP A 110 -10.16 15.76 2.12
CA TRP A 110 -8.70 15.67 2.07
C TRP A 110 -8.00 16.85 2.75
N GLN A 111 -8.58 18.06 2.71
CA GLN A 111 -8.00 19.23 3.39
C GLN A 111 -7.95 18.98 4.89
N ARG A 112 -9.10 18.60 5.46
CA ARG A 112 -9.18 18.26 6.89
C ARG A 112 -8.30 17.06 7.26
N THR A 113 -8.26 16.03 6.42
CA THR A 113 -7.55 14.77 6.70
C THR A 113 -6.02 14.92 6.67
N LEU A 114 -5.52 15.79 5.78
CA LEU A 114 -4.10 16.13 5.64
C LEU A 114 -3.66 17.28 6.56
N GLY A 115 -4.59 17.96 7.23
CA GLY A 115 -4.28 19.10 8.10
C GLY A 115 -3.79 20.33 7.33
N ALA A 116 -4.27 20.49 6.10
CA ALA A 116 -3.93 21.58 5.17
C ALA A 116 -5.00 22.66 5.14
#